data_AF-A0A2E0MDM8-F1
#
_entry.id   AF-A0A2E0MDM8-F1
#
_cell.length_a   1.000
_cell.length_b   1.000
_cell.length_c   1.000
_cell.angle_alpha   90.00
_cell.angle_beta   90.00
_cell.angle_gamma   90.00
#
_symmetry.space_group_name_H-M   'P 1'
#
loop_
_entity.id
_entity.type
_entity.pdbx_description
1 polymer ?
#
loop_
_entity_poly.entity_id
_entity_poly.type
_entity_poly.pdbx_seq_one_letter_code
_entity_poly.pdbx_strand_id
1 'polypeptide(L)'
;MKNLEGLVEKYKKKCNLNFTTINDLIIQEMYDEPLSENQLKAVQNFYKIRIKYLKSAVNETKFSKMTFITRLAANLVPYKEFV
;
A
#
# COMPACT_ATOMS: atom_id res chain seq x y z
N MET A 1 -2.23 -14.43 -1.17
CA MET A 1 -1.53 -13.13 -1.37
C MET A 1 -2.59 -12.05 -1.30
N LYS A 2 -2.40 -10.94 -0.56
CA LYS A 2 -3.42 -9.87 -0.53
C LYS A 2 -3.61 -9.34 -1.97
N ASN A 3 -4.86 -9.32 -2.44
CA ASN A 3 -5.19 -8.89 -3.79
C ASN A 3 -5.21 -7.35 -3.84
N LEU A 4 -4.09 -6.73 -4.23
CA LEU A 4 -3.97 -5.28 -4.30
C LEU A 4 -5.00 -4.65 -5.24
N GLU A 5 -5.29 -5.27 -6.39
CA GLU A 5 -6.28 -4.78 -7.34
C GLU A 5 -7.68 -4.79 -6.69
N GLY A 6 -8.02 -5.87 -5.97
CA GLY A 6 -9.28 -5.97 -5.23
C GLY A 6 -9.39 -4.96 -4.09
N LEU A 7 -8.30 -4.70 -3.36
CA LEU A 7 -8.27 -3.66 -2.33
C LEU A 7 -8.44 -2.27 -2.93
N VAL A 8 -7.73 -1.97 -4.02
CA VAL A 8 -7.90 -0.69 -4.72
C VAL A 8 -9.34 -0.52 -5.19
N GLU A 9 -9.97 -1.54 -5.79
CA GLU A 9 -11.37 -1.42 -6.23
C GLU A 9 -12.34 -1.25 -5.06
N LYS A 10 -12.12 -1.95 -3.94
CA LYS A 10 -12.92 -1.82 -2.70
C LYS A 10 -12.88 -0.39 -2.15
N TYR A 11 -11.71 0.24 -2.15
CA TYR A 11 -11.50 1.54 -1.52
C TYR A 11 -11.58 2.74 -2.49
N LYS A 12 -11.42 2.54 -3.79
CA LYS A 12 -11.58 3.58 -4.82
C LYS A 12 -12.94 4.27 -4.77
N LYS A 13 -14.01 3.51 -4.47
CA LYS A 13 -15.39 4.05 -4.37
C LYS A 13 -15.67 4.69 -3.01
N LYS A 14 -14.77 4.57 -2.05
CA LYS A 14 -14.89 5.08 -0.69
C LYS A 14 -13.67 5.95 -0.39
N CYS A 15 -13.59 7.11 -1.02
CA CYS A 15 -12.65 8.13 -0.57
C CYS A 15 -13.09 8.55 0.84
N ASN A 16 -12.35 8.10 1.85
CA ASN A 16 -12.67 8.39 3.24
C ASN A 16 -11.41 8.98 3.87
N LEU A 17 -11.41 10.30 3.96
CA LEU A 17 -10.32 11.13 4.49
C LEU A 17 -10.02 10.83 5.97
N ASN A 18 -10.85 10.03 6.64
CA ASN A 18 -10.77 9.79 8.08
C ASN A 18 -9.94 8.55 8.45
N PHE A 19 -9.36 7.83 7.49
CA PHE A 19 -8.45 6.72 7.82
C PHE A 19 -7.01 7.03 7.41
N THR A 20 -6.07 6.64 8.28
CA THR A 20 -4.64 6.66 7.98
C THR A 20 -4.32 5.61 6.92
N THR A 21 -3.79 6.07 5.80
CA THR A 21 -3.30 5.25 4.69
C THR A 21 -1.91 4.71 5.01
N ILE A 22 -1.44 3.73 4.24
CA ILE A 22 -0.04 3.32 4.38
C ILE A 22 0.93 4.41 3.89
N ASN A 23 0.52 5.24 2.92
CA ASN A 23 1.34 6.37 2.48
C ASN A 23 1.55 7.40 3.59
N ASP A 24 0.54 7.64 4.43
CA ASP A 24 0.66 8.53 5.59
C ASP A 24 1.72 7.99 6.56
N LEU A 25 1.72 6.68 6.84
CA LEU A 25 2.73 6.07 7.71
C LEU A 25 4.13 6.10 7.11
N ILE A 26 4.27 5.91 5.80
CA ILE A 26 5.56 6.02 5.11
C ILE A 26 6.08 7.45 5.19
N ILE A 27 5.22 8.45 5.05
CA ILE A 27 5.59 9.86 5.21
C ILE A 27 6.06 10.12 6.66
N GLN A 28 5.33 9.62 7.66
CA GLN A 28 5.74 9.72 9.06
C GLN A 28 7.13 9.07 9.31
N GLU A 29 7.34 7.84 8.82
CA GLU A 29 8.63 7.14 8.89
C GLU A 29 9.75 7.96 8.22
N MET A 30 9.48 8.60 7.07
CA MET A 30 10.47 9.44 6.36
C MET A 30 10.87 10.71 7.13
N TYR A 31 10.02 11.19 8.04
CA TYR A 31 10.29 12.36 8.89
C TYR A 31 10.70 11.97 10.32
N ASP A 32 11.12 10.72 10.54
CA ASP A 32 11.51 10.17 11.84
C ASP A 32 10.42 10.30 12.93
N GLU A 33 9.14 10.40 12.52
CA GLU A 33 8.01 10.40 13.46
C GLU A 33 7.76 8.97 14.01
N PRO A 34 7.47 8.84 15.31
CA PRO A 34 7.31 7.54 15.94
C PRO A 34 6.07 6.81 15.42
N LEU A 35 6.28 5.58 14.95
CA LEU A 35 5.22 4.65 14.59
C LEU A 35 5.02 3.60 15.69
N SER A 36 3.76 3.25 15.98
CA SER A 36 3.43 2.10 16.81
C SER A 36 3.88 0.79 16.15
N GLU A 37 4.01 -0.28 16.94
CA GLU A 37 4.39 -1.61 16.44
C GLU A 37 3.48 -2.09 15.30
N ASN A 38 2.16 -1.87 15.41
CA ASN A 38 1.21 -2.23 14.36
C ASN A 38 1.39 -1.41 13.07
N GLN A 39 1.74 -0.13 13.19
CA GLN A 39 2.01 0.73 12.04
C GLN A 39 3.31 0.31 11.34
N LEU A 40 4.38 0.05 12.09
CA LEU A 40 5.64 -0.48 11.57
C LEU A 40 5.42 -1.82 10.85
N LYS A 41 4.66 -2.74 11.46
CA LYS A 41 4.31 -4.02 10.85
C LYS A 41 3.55 -3.85 9.53
N ALA A 42 2.60 -2.91 9.47
CA ALA A 42 1.87 -2.61 8.25
C ALA A 42 2.80 -2.09 7.13
N VAL A 43 3.72 -1.19 7.45
CA VAL A 43 4.71 -0.65 6.49
C VAL A 43 5.60 -1.76 5.95
N GLN A 44 6.16 -2.58 6.82
CA GLN A 44 7.00 -3.72 6.43
C GLN A 44 6.24 -4.73 5.56
N ASN A 45 5.00 -5.06 5.93
CA ASN A 45 4.16 -5.97 5.16
C ASN A 45 3.79 -5.38 3.80
N PHE A 46 3.49 -4.08 3.72
CA PHE A 46 3.23 -3.41 2.46
C PHE A 46 4.44 -3.45 1.53
N TYR A 47 5.65 -3.19 2.03
CA TYR A 47 6.87 -3.32 1.23
C TYR A 47 7.09 -4.73 0.70
N LYS A 48 6.89 -5.77 1.55
CA LYS A 48 6.97 -7.18 1.12
C LYS A 48 5.96 -7.49 0.02
N ILE A 49 4.71 -7.05 0.17
CA ILE A 49 3.64 -7.24 -0.82
C ILE A 49 4.00 -6.51 -2.13
N ARG A 50 4.43 -5.25 -2.05
CA ARG A 50 4.81 -4.42 -3.19
C ARG A 50 5.94 -5.06 -3.99
N ILE A 51 7.02 -5.47 -3.34
CA ILE A 51 8.17 -6.10 -4.01
C ILE A 51 7.73 -7.39 -4.71
N LYS A 52 6.99 -8.26 -4.02
CA LYS A 52 6.53 -9.52 -4.59
C LYS A 52 5.57 -9.30 -5.77
N TYR A 53 4.65 -8.35 -5.65
CA TYR A 53 3.71 -8.00 -6.71
C TYR A 53 4.45 -7.46 -7.93
N LEU A 54 5.34 -6.48 -7.77
CA LEU A 54 6.10 -5.91 -8.89
C LEU A 54 7.01 -6.94 -9.58
N LYS A 55 7.64 -7.84 -8.81
CA LYS A 55 8.48 -8.92 -9.36
C LYS A 55 7.71 -9.95 -10.18
N SER A 56 6.39 -10.06 -10.04
CA SER A 56 5.58 -10.97 -10.85
C SER A 56 5.14 -10.38 -12.20
N ALA A 57 5.62 -9.18 -12.55
CA ALA A 57 5.36 -8.60 -13.86
C ALA A 57 6.15 -9.35 -14.94
N VAL A 58 5.44 -9.82 -15.97
CA VAL A 58 6.04 -10.58 -17.09
C VAL A 58 6.66 -9.69 -18.18
N ASN A 59 6.35 -8.40 -18.16
CA ASN A 59 6.87 -7.40 -19.10
C ASN A 59 6.69 -5.99 -18.53
N GLU A 60 7.26 -4.99 -19.23
CA GLU A 60 7.26 -3.58 -18.82
C GLU A 60 5.85 -2.97 -18.75
N THR A 61 4.97 -3.31 -19.69
CA THR A 61 3.57 -2.83 -19.68
C THR A 61 2.85 -3.29 -18.41
N LYS A 62 3.00 -4.57 -18.06
CA LYS A 62 2.42 -5.13 -16.84
C LYS A 62 3.08 -4.51 -15.60
N PHE A 63 4.40 -4.35 -15.59
CA PHE A 63 5.12 -3.70 -14.49
C PHE A 63 4.64 -2.27 -14.23
N SER A 64 4.44 -1.49 -15.29
CA SER A 64 3.94 -0.11 -15.22
C SER A 64 2.54 -0.06 -14.62
N LYS A 65 1.63 -0.92 -15.10
CA LYS A 65 0.28 -1.06 -14.52
C LYS A 65 0.34 -1.45 -13.04
N MET A 66 1.20 -2.41 -12.68
CA MET A 66 1.33 -2.88 -11.31
C MET A 66 1.92 -1.81 -10.39
N THR A 67 2.86 -1.01 -10.88
CA THR A 67 3.39 0.16 -10.16
C THR A 67 2.28 1.16 -9.87
N PHE A 68 1.43 1.46 -10.86
CA PHE A 68 0.27 2.32 -10.67
C PHE A 68 -0.69 1.77 -9.60
N ILE A 69 -1.01 0.47 -9.64
CA ILE A 69 -1.85 -0.19 -8.63
C ILE A 69 -1.22 -0.10 -7.24
N THR A 70 0.09 -0.32 -7.10
CA THR A 70 0.76 -0.21 -5.79
C THR A 70 0.71 1.22 -5.23
N ARG A 71 0.80 2.24 -6.09
CA ARG A 71 0.65 3.64 -5.71
C ARG A 71 -0.78 3.95 -5.27
N LEU A 72 -1.78 3.47 -6.00
CA LEU A 72 -3.19 3.61 -5.61
C LEU A 72 -3.46 2.92 -4.28
N ALA A 73 -2.98 1.69 -4.10
CA ALA A 73 -3.12 0.97 -2.84
C ALA A 73 -2.50 1.75 -1.68
N ALA A 74 -1.33 2.36 -1.91
CA ALA A 74 -0.66 3.14 -0.88
C ALA A 74 -1.50 4.32 -0.37
N ASN A 75 -2.19 5.00 -1.29
CA ASN A 75 -2.93 6.24 -1.02
C ASN A 75 -4.41 6.04 -0.69
N LEU A 76 -4.98 4.87 -1.02
CA LEU A 76 -6.42 4.64 -0.88
C LEU A 76 -6.77 3.59 0.18
N VAL A 77 -5.84 2.74 0.59
CA VAL A 77 -6.16 1.61 1.46
C VAL A 77 -5.74 1.93 2.89
N PRO A 78 -6.62 1.75 3.90
CA PRO A 78 -6.26 1.93 5.30
C PRO A 78 -5.10 1.03 5.69
N TYR A 79 -4.16 1.53 6.48
CA TYR A 79 -2.97 0.75 6.85
C TYR A 79 -3.31 -0.59 7.53
N LYS A 80 -4.47 -0.66 8.22
CA LYS A 80 -4.99 -1.86 8.89
C LYS A 80 -5.17 -3.05 7.94
N GLU A 81 -5.39 -2.80 6.65
CA GLU A 81 -5.47 -3.85 5.63
C GLU A 81 -4.10 -4.43 5.29
N PHE A 82 -2.99 -3.90 5.83
CA PHE A 82 -1.62 -4.38 5.62
C PHE A 82 -0.97 -4.97 6.87
N VAL A 83 -1.62 -4.89 8.05
CA VAL A 83 -1.18 -5.61 9.26
C VAL A 83 -1.24 -7.13 9.05
#